data_AF-A0A7K4NMR0-F1
#
_entry.id   AF-A0A7K4NMR0-F1
#
_cell.length_a   1.000
_cell.length_b   1.000
_cell.length_c   1.000
_cell.angle_alpha   90.00
_cell.angle_beta   90.00
_cell.angle_gamma   90.00
#
_symmetry.space_group_name_H-M   'P 1'
#
loop_
_entity.id
_entity.type
_entity.pdbx_description
1 polymer ?
#
loop_
_entity_poly.entity_id
_entity_poly.type
_entity_poly.pdbx_seq_one_letter_code
_entity_poly.pdbx_strand_id
1 'polypeptide(L)' 'MVLIVPKKHFRSDMKYLCRTCKKECDDIPTHMMKVHKFSKSIIDSQLKSNPNTFKNAFEVL' A
#
# COMPACT_ATOMS: atom_id res chain seq x y z
N MET A 1 -23.40 -3.89 -26.20
CA MET A 1 -22.44 -4.90 -25.68
C MET A 1 -21.64 -4.23 -24.58
N VAL A 2 -21.96 -4.52 -23.32
CA VAL A 2 -21.28 -3.91 -22.16
C VAL A 2 -19.92 -4.58 -22.04
N LEU A 3 -18.85 -3.87 -22.42
CA LEU A 3 -17.48 -4.33 -22.19
C LEU A 3 -17.23 -4.25 -20.67
N ILE A 4 -17.56 -5.33 -19.98
CA ILE A 4 -17.10 -5.58 -18.60
C ILE A 4 -15.59 -5.77 -18.71
N VAL A 5 -14.84 -4.69 -18.55
CA VAL A 5 -13.38 -4.77 -18.44
C VAL A 5 -13.08 -5.62 -17.21
N PRO A 6 -12.51 -6.82 -17.34
CA PRO A 6 -12.05 -7.53 -16.17
C PRO A 6 -10.96 -6.65 -15.55
N LYS A 7 -11.22 -6.16 -14.33
CA LYS A 7 -10.19 -5.57 -13.46
C LYS A 7 -9.11 -6.64 -13.29
N LYS A 8 -8.16 -6.70 -14.23
CA LYS A 8 -6.93 -7.47 -14.08
C LYS A 8 -6.24 -6.86 -12.88
N HIS A 9 -6.45 -7.52 -11.76
CA HIS A 9 -5.73 -7.39 -10.52
C HIS A 9 -4.27 -7.65 -10.87
N PHE A 10 -3.56 -6.59 -11.26
CA PHE A 10 -2.12 -6.58 -11.46
C PHE A 10 -1.51 -6.78 -10.08
N ARG A 11 -1.37 -8.05 -9.69
CA ARG A 11 -0.63 -8.47 -8.51
C ARG A 11 0.84 -8.22 -8.85
N SER A 12 1.31 -7.01 -8.57
CA SER A 12 2.74 -6.78 -8.41
C SER A 12 3.14 -7.51 -7.15
N ASP A 13 3.86 -8.62 -7.28
CA ASP A 13 4.56 -9.33 -6.19
C ASP A 13 5.69 -8.46 -5.59
N MET A 14 5.46 -7.17 -5.37
CA MET A 14 6.37 -6.33 -4.61
C MET A 14 6.04 -6.49 -3.13
N LYS A 15 6.89 -7.24 -2.45
CA LYS A 15 6.83 -7.37 -1.00
C LYS A 15 7.51 -6.16 -0.37
N TYR A 16 6.92 -5.66 0.70
CA TYR A 16 7.39 -4.51 1.44
C TYR A 16 7.65 -4.92 2.90
N LEU A 17 8.85 -4.64 3.39
CA LEU A 17 9.17 -4.75 4.80
C LEU A 17 8.89 -3.41 5.48
N CYS A 18 7.92 -3.35 6.39
CA CYS A 18 7.76 -2.19 7.26
C CYS A 18 8.99 -2.08 8.18
N ARG A 19 9.77 -1.00 8.09
CA ARG A 19 10.98 -0.82 8.92
C ARG A 19 10.68 -0.71 10.40
N THR A 20 9.54 -0.11 10.74
CA THR A 20 9.10 0.06 12.14
C THR A 20 8.68 -1.27 12.76
N CYS A 21 7.93 -2.07 12.01
CA CYS A 21 7.39 -3.34 12.51
C CYS A 21 8.28 -4.55 12.22
N LYS A 22 9.28 -4.40 11.32
CA LYS A 22 10.08 -5.48 10.74
C LYS A 22 9.22 -6.64 10.24
N LYS A 23 8.09 -6.31 9.62
CA LYS A 23 7.11 -7.27 9.08
C LYS A 23 6.96 -7.10 7.59
N GLU A 24 6.97 -8.23 6.90
CA GLU A 24 6.75 -8.34 5.46
C GLU A 24 5.26 -8.18 5.14
N CYS A 25 4.97 -7.43 4.08
CA CYS A 25 3.62 -7.04 3.70
C CYS A 25 3.54 -6.93 2.18
N ASP A 26 2.49 -7.46 1.58
CA ASP A 26 2.29 -7.32 0.13
C ASP A 26 1.82 -5.90 -0.25
N ASP A 27 1.30 -5.13 0.72
CA ASP A 27 0.57 -3.90 0.44
C ASP A 27 0.75 -2.87 1.57
N ILE A 28 1.46 -1.78 1.27
CA ILE A 28 1.78 -0.67 2.20
C ILE A 28 0.51 -0.07 2.84
N PRO A 29 -0.51 0.38 2.07
CA PRO A 29 -1.67 1.03 2.67
C PRO A 29 -2.50 0.05 3.51
N THR A 30 -2.57 -1.21 3.10
CA THR A 30 -3.22 -2.26 3.90
C THR A 30 -2.49 -2.51 5.23
N HIS A 31 -1.16 -2.52 5.23
CA HIS A 31 -0.37 -2.63 6.47
C HIS A 31 -0.62 -1.45 7.41
N MET A 32 -0.54 -0.22 6.88
CA MET A 32 -0.79 1.01 7.65
C MET A 32 -2.18 0.99 8.30
N MET A 33 -3.21 0.50 7.59
CA MET A 33 -4.56 0.43 8.11
C MET A 33 -4.75 -0.68 9.16
N LYS A 34 -4.15 -1.87 8.96
CA LYS A 34 -4.33 -3.00 9.90
C LYS A 34 -3.41 -2.92 11.13
N VAL A 35 -2.14 -2.57 10.92
CA VAL A 35 -1.11 -2.61 11.97
C VAL A 35 -1.06 -1.30 12.73
N HIS A 36 -1.04 -0.18 12.02
CA HIS A 36 -0.97 1.15 12.64
C HIS A 36 -2.35 1.79 12.87
N LYS A 37 -3.43 1.10 12.50
CA LYS A 37 -4.83 1.58 12.64
C LYS A 37 -5.05 2.96 12.01
N PHE A 38 -4.28 3.32 10.99
CA PHE A 38 -4.48 4.57 10.27
C PHE A 38 -5.77 4.52 9.44
N SER A 39 -6.50 5.62 9.41
CA SER A 39 -7.67 5.77 8.55
C SER A 39 -7.25 5.79 7.08
N LYS A 40 -7.97 5.05 6.23
CA LYS A 40 -7.75 5.01 4.78
C LYS A 40 -7.72 6.40 4.16
N SER A 41 -8.59 7.32 4.58
CA SER A 41 -8.63 8.69 4.07
C SER A 41 -7.34 9.48 4.33
N ILE A 42 -6.66 9.22 5.45
CA ILE A 42 -5.37 9.84 5.77
C ILE A 42 -4.28 9.28 4.87
N ILE A 43 -4.22 7.94 4.75
CA ILE A 43 -3.24 7.26 3.88
C ILE A 43 -3.41 7.72 2.43
N ASP A 44 -4.66 7.80 1.95
CA ASP A 44 -4.99 8.27 0.60
C ASP A 44 -4.62 9.75 0.40
N SER A 45 -4.95 10.63 1.35
CA SER A 45 -4.53 12.04 1.29
C SER A 45 -3.01 12.21 1.26
N GLN A 46 -2.29 11.42 2.06
CA GLN A 46 -0.83 11.42 2.10
C GLN A 46 -0.24 10.92 0.77
N LEU A 47 -0.76 9.82 0.22
CA LEU A 47 -0.35 9.29 -1.09
C LEU A 47 -0.68 10.26 -2.24
N LYS A 48 -1.83 10.93 -2.17
CA LYS A 48 -2.26 11.93 -3.14
C LYS A 48 -1.38 13.17 -3.10
N SER A 49 -0.98 13.61 -1.90
CA SER A 49 -0.07 14.73 -1.75
C SER A 49 1.37 14.37 -2.12
N ASN A 50 1.83 13.17 -1.77
CA ASN A 50 3.14 12.66 -2.13
C ASN A 50 3.11 11.12 -2.22
N PRO A 51 3.23 10.54 -3.42
CA PRO A 51 3.16 9.08 -3.61
C PRO A 51 4.33 8.33 -2.97
N ASN A 52 5.43 9.02 -2.64
CA ASN A 52 6.59 8.44 -1.97
C ASN A 52 6.54 8.59 -0.44
N THR A 53 5.45 9.09 0.16
CA THR A 53 5.36 9.33 1.62
C THR A 53 5.80 8.13 2.45
N PHE A 54 5.37 6.93 2.06
CA PHE A 54 5.66 5.71 2.79
C PHE A 54 6.92 4.98 2.30
N LYS A 55 7.54 5.44 1.20
CA LYS A 55 8.70 4.76 0.59
C LYS A 55 9.91 4.67 1.54
N ASN A 56 10.07 5.61 2.46
CA ASN A 56 11.19 5.55 3.43
C ASN A 56 10.85 4.71 4.67
N ALA A 57 9.56 4.49 4.94
CA ALA A 57 9.07 3.68 6.06
C ALA A 57 9.00 2.18 5.69
N PHE A 58 8.95 1.87 4.40
CA PHE A 58 8.88 0.51 3.88
C PHE A 58 10.07 0.24 2.97
N GLU A 59 10.77 -0.86 3.22
CA GLU A 59 11.84 -1.35 2.36
C GLU A 59 11.23 -2.31 1.34
N VAL A 60 11.65 -2.22 0.07
CA VAL A 60 11.23 -3.17 -0.96
C VAL A 60 12.07 -4.43 -0.80
N LEU A 61 11.43 -5.58 -0.70
CA LEU A 61 12.06 -6.90 -0.66
C LEU A 61 12.12 -7.53 -2.05
#